data_AF-R7TWP3-F1
#
_entry.id   AF-R7TWP3-F1
#
_cell.length_a   1.000
_cell.length_b   1.000
_cell.length_c   1.000
_cell.angle_alpha   90.00
_cell.angle_beta   90.00
_cell.angle_gamma   90.00
#
_symmetry.space_group_name_H-M   'P 1'
#
loop_
_entity.id
_entity.type
_entity.pdbx_description
1 polymer ?
#
loop_
_entity_poly.entity_id
_entity_poly.type
_entity_poly.pdbx_seq_one_letter_code
_entity_poly.pdbx_strand_id
1 'polypeptide(L)'
;PFLSVRRKGTQLPVIEKSTARIHVTLYYWGGQTLPIMRHLRRLLQDYCACDVIIEDPLDQDYSDDVIQLNKNEVTMVVFSDIETQDEFMAGLDDSIIVVRVAYTSAMASRYRRVYTLPEDLQSLCYRLHNGSLPKDFHNDFLLTPHAVALQAMLLNIHNETLAQAMAFDILTFCIV
;
A
#
# COMPACT_ATOMS: atom_id res chain seq x y z
N PRO A 1 9.27 0.24 46.66
CA PRO A 1 8.04 0.76 46.01
C PRO A 1 8.38 1.38 44.65
N PHE A 2 8.34 0.56 43.59
CA PHE A 2 8.64 1.01 42.24
C PHE A 2 7.49 1.87 41.71
N LEU A 3 7.81 3.10 41.33
CA LEU A 3 6.89 4.05 40.71
C LEU A 3 6.50 3.54 39.33
N SER A 4 5.22 3.21 39.20
CA SER A 4 4.53 2.92 37.94
C SER A 4 4.58 4.15 37.04
N VAL A 5 5.43 4.10 36.01
CA VAL A 5 5.37 5.03 34.88
C VAL A 5 4.17 4.62 34.03
N ARG A 6 3.00 5.22 34.31
CA ARG A 6 1.88 5.21 33.37
C ARG A 6 2.34 5.91 32.09
N ARG A 7 2.66 5.14 31.06
CA ARG A 7 2.69 5.64 29.68
C ARG A 7 1.33 6.26 29.40
N LYS A 8 1.24 7.59 29.37
CA LYS A 8 0.09 8.27 28.78
C LYS A 8 0.05 7.80 27.34
N GLY A 9 -0.93 6.96 27.01
CA GLY A 9 -1.23 6.62 25.63
C GLY A 9 -1.49 7.94 24.90
N THR A 10 -0.64 8.29 23.96
CA THR A 10 -0.83 9.39 23.04
C THR A 10 -2.03 9.02 22.18
N GLN A 11 -3.23 9.40 22.63
CA GLN A 11 -4.42 9.31 21.81
C GLN A 11 -4.19 10.28 20.65
N LEU A 12 -4.05 9.73 19.44
CA LEU A 12 -3.88 10.52 18.23
C LEU A 12 -5.08 11.46 18.09
N PRO A 13 -4.88 12.69 17.62
CA PRO A 13 -5.98 13.65 17.47
C PRO A 13 -7.02 13.08 16.50
N VAL A 14 -8.29 13.16 16.89
CA VAL A 14 -9.45 12.72 16.11
C VAL A 14 -10.08 13.96 15.47
N ILE A 15 -10.32 13.95 14.16
CA ILE A 15 -11.06 15.05 13.51
C ILE A 15 -12.55 14.91 13.87
N GLU A 16 -13.12 15.92 14.52
CA GLU A 16 -14.57 15.97 14.77
C GLU A 16 -15.39 16.48 13.57
N LYS A 17 -14.78 17.13 12.57
CA LYS A 17 -15.47 17.65 11.37
C LYS A 17 -14.52 17.77 10.17
N SER A 18 -14.43 16.72 9.37
CA SER A 18 -14.22 16.87 7.93
C SER A 18 -15.10 15.82 7.26
N THR A 19 -16.22 16.28 6.71
CA THR A 19 -17.09 15.46 5.85
C THR A 19 -16.50 15.31 4.44
N ALA A 20 -15.37 15.97 4.16
CA ALA A 20 -14.68 15.85 2.89
C ALA A 20 -13.89 14.54 2.89
N ARG A 21 -14.34 13.60 2.05
CA ARG A 21 -13.58 12.40 1.76
C ARG A 21 -12.35 12.76 0.95
N ILE A 22 -11.26 12.03 1.20
CA ILE A 22 -10.02 12.21 0.45
C ILE A 22 -10.17 11.44 -0.86
N HIS A 23 -10.03 12.13 -1.99
CA HIS A 23 -10.01 11.49 -3.29
C HIS A 23 -8.66 10.81 -3.51
N VAL A 24 -8.68 9.51 -3.76
CA VAL A 24 -7.49 8.68 -3.95
C VAL A 24 -7.61 7.96 -5.30
N THR A 25 -6.56 8.03 -6.09
CA THR A 25 -6.49 7.35 -7.39
C THR A 25 -5.43 6.26 -7.31
N LEU A 26 -5.84 5.01 -7.49
CA LEU A 26 -4.99 3.82 -7.43
C LEU A 26 -4.56 3.41 -8.84
N TYR A 27 -3.26 3.46 -9.07
CA TYR A 27 -2.59 2.93 -10.26
C TYR A 27 -1.95 1.59 -9.95
N TYR A 28 -2.01 0.66 -10.89
CA TYR A 28 -1.43 -0.68 -10.76
C TYR A 28 -0.95 -1.21 -12.10
N TRP A 29 -0.10 -2.24 -12.08
CA TRP A 29 0.33 -2.95 -13.29
C TRP A 29 -0.34 -4.32 -13.39
N GLY A 30 -0.74 -4.66 -14.61
CA GLY A 30 -1.20 -6.00 -14.97
C GLY A 30 -2.55 -6.40 -14.36
N GLY A 31 -3.36 -7.12 -15.14
CA GLY A 31 -4.73 -7.51 -14.73
C GLY A 31 -4.80 -8.38 -13.46
N GLN A 32 -3.73 -9.11 -13.11
CA GLN A 32 -3.67 -9.97 -11.93
C GLN A 32 -3.71 -9.19 -10.61
N THR A 33 -3.38 -7.89 -10.64
CA THR A 33 -3.36 -7.02 -9.47
C THR A 33 -4.75 -6.39 -9.19
N LEU A 34 -5.69 -6.47 -10.13
CA LEU A 34 -7.04 -5.88 -9.97
C LEU A 34 -7.83 -6.43 -8.77
N PRO A 35 -7.84 -7.75 -8.47
CA PRO A 35 -8.45 -8.26 -7.24
C PRO A 35 -7.87 -7.61 -5.98
N ILE A 36 -6.54 -7.49 -5.90
CA ILE A 36 -5.86 -6.78 -4.79
C ILE A 36 -6.36 -5.33 -4.70
N MET A 37 -6.44 -4.61 -5.83
CA MET A 37 -6.91 -3.22 -5.85
C MET A 37 -8.33 -3.08 -5.32
N ARG A 38 -9.21 -4.03 -5.62
CA ARG A 38 -10.58 -4.03 -5.11
C ARG A 38 -10.64 -4.19 -3.59
N HIS A 39 -9.81 -5.05 -3.02
CA HIS A 39 -9.72 -5.24 -1.57
C HIS A 39 -9.10 -4.02 -0.89
N LEU A 40 -8.04 -3.46 -1.48
CA LEU A 40 -7.40 -2.25 -0.99
C LEU A 40 -8.35 -1.04 -1.00
N ARG A 41 -9.09 -0.86 -2.10
CA ARG A 41 -10.14 0.17 -2.20
C ARG A 41 -11.13 0.08 -1.04
N ARG A 42 -11.59 -1.12 -0.70
CA ARG A 42 -12.54 -1.32 0.41
C ARG A 42 -11.94 -0.89 1.75
N LEU A 43 -10.70 -1.30 2.03
CA LEU A 43 -10.00 -0.88 3.25
C LEU A 43 -9.86 0.65 3.34
N LEU A 44 -9.49 1.32 2.24
CA LEU A 44 -9.36 2.77 2.22
C LEU A 44 -10.72 3.49 2.35
N GLN A 45 -11.78 2.97 1.74
CA GLN A 45 -13.13 3.53 1.85
C GLN A 45 -13.71 3.37 3.25
N ASP A 46 -13.58 2.16 3.82
CA ASP A 46 -14.24 1.79 5.07
C ASP A 46 -13.50 2.36 6.29
N TYR A 47 -12.16 2.41 6.24
CA TYR A 47 -11.35 2.83 7.40
C TYR A 47 -10.74 4.21 7.22
N CYS A 48 -10.36 4.59 6.00
CA CYS A 48 -9.63 5.85 5.77
C CYS A 48 -10.53 6.99 5.28
N ALA A 49 -11.86 6.80 5.23
CA ALA A 49 -12.81 7.80 4.72
C ALA A 49 -12.40 8.38 3.36
N CYS A 50 -11.90 7.53 2.46
CA CYS A 50 -11.45 7.91 1.13
C CYS A 50 -12.53 7.63 0.07
N ASP A 51 -12.59 8.45 -0.97
CA ASP A 51 -13.25 8.14 -2.23
C ASP A 51 -12.18 7.66 -3.21
N VAL A 52 -12.25 6.38 -3.58
CA VAL A 52 -11.16 5.71 -4.28
C VAL A 52 -11.55 5.35 -5.69
N ILE A 53 -10.76 5.82 -6.65
CA ILE A 53 -10.80 5.48 -8.07
C ILE A 53 -9.70 4.45 -8.34
N ILE A 54 -10.00 3.43 -9.13
CA ILE A 54 -9.00 2.48 -9.63
C ILE A 54 -8.88 2.77 -11.11
N GLU A 55 -7.71 3.23 -11.54
CA GLU A 55 -7.40 3.46 -12.95
C GLU A 55 -7.10 2.14 -13.66
N ASP A 56 -7.25 2.15 -14.98
CA ASP A 56 -6.88 1.00 -15.81
C ASP A 56 -5.40 0.61 -15.63
N PRO A 57 -5.04 -0.67 -15.84
CA PRO A 57 -3.68 -1.12 -15.59
C PRO A 57 -2.70 -0.34 -16.45
N LEU A 58 -1.62 0.11 -15.83
CA LEU A 58 -0.48 0.69 -16.52
C LEU A 58 0.17 -0.40 -17.40
N ASP A 59 0.52 -0.01 -18.63
CA ASP A 59 1.25 -0.87 -19.55
C ASP A 59 2.67 -1.17 -19.02
N GLN A 60 3.25 -2.29 -19.46
CA GLN A 60 4.58 -2.74 -19.03
C GLN A 60 5.70 -1.82 -19.52
N ASP A 61 5.49 -1.13 -20.65
CA ASP A 61 6.41 -0.15 -21.23
C ASP A 61 6.13 1.24 -20.65
N TYR A 62 6.48 1.40 -19.39
CA TYR A 62 6.19 2.62 -18.63
C TYR A 62 6.97 3.83 -19.15
N SER A 63 6.26 4.91 -19.50
CA SER A 63 6.83 6.26 -19.65
C SER A 63 6.23 7.17 -18.59
N ASP A 64 7.05 8.05 -17.98
CA ASP A 64 6.69 8.94 -16.88
C ASP A 64 5.45 9.83 -17.12
N ASP A 65 4.99 9.96 -18.38
CA ASP A 65 3.91 10.85 -18.81
C ASP A 65 2.48 10.37 -18.54
N VAL A 66 2.26 9.14 -18.02
CA VAL A 66 0.90 8.56 -17.89
C VAL A 66 0.23 8.89 -16.55
N ILE A 67 0.98 9.03 -15.46
CA ILE A 67 0.41 9.38 -14.16
C ILE A 67 0.12 10.88 -14.13
N GLN A 68 -1.12 11.23 -14.45
CA GLN A 68 -1.58 12.61 -14.35
C GLN A 68 -1.80 12.97 -12.88
N LEU A 69 -0.86 13.73 -12.32
CA LEU A 69 -0.98 14.27 -10.97
C LEU A 69 -2.09 15.33 -10.93
N ASN A 70 -3.25 14.94 -10.41
CA ASN A 70 -4.28 15.88 -10.04
C ASN A 70 -3.97 16.47 -8.66
N LYS A 71 -3.76 17.79 -8.59
CA LYS A 71 -3.43 18.49 -7.33
C LYS A 71 -4.50 18.36 -6.24
N ASN A 72 -5.72 17.97 -6.61
CA ASN A 72 -6.84 17.79 -5.69
C ASN A 72 -7.02 16.34 -5.24
N GLU A 73 -6.17 15.42 -5.71
CA GLU A 73 -6.28 13.98 -5.44
C GLU A 73 -4.96 13.43 -4.94
N VAL A 74 -5.05 12.39 -4.11
CA VAL A 74 -3.89 11.62 -3.69
C VAL A 74 -3.64 10.52 -4.71
N THR A 75 -2.48 10.56 -5.35
CA THR A 75 -2.05 9.52 -6.27
C THR A 75 -1.33 8.41 -5.52
N MET A 76 -1.81 7.18 -5.68
CA MET A 76 -1.23 5.97 -5.11
C MET A 76 -0.83 5.00 -6.21
N VAL A 77 0.40 4.52 -6.13
CA VAL A 77 0.93 3.54 -7.09
C VAL A 77 1.18 2.24 -6.35
N VAL A 78 0.58 1.14 -6.83
CA VAL A 78 0.58 -0.15 -6.12
C VAL A 78 1.47 -1.18 -6.79
N PHE A 79 2.39 -1.75 -6.01
CA PHE A 79 3.34 -2.77 -6.45
C PHE A 79 3.16 -4.09 -5.73
N SER A 80 3.08 -5.15 -6.52
CA SER A 80 3.11 -6.54 -6.05
C SER A 80 4.52 -7.06 -5.85
N ASP A 81 5.56 -6.48 -6.46
CA ASP A 81 6.94 -6.88 -6.21
C ASP A 81 7.88 -5.67 -6.39
N ILE A 82 8.87 -5.53 -5.53
CA ILE A 82 9.82 -4.41 -5.51
C ILE A 82 11.24 -5.01 -5.51
N GLU A 83 11.59 -5.70 -6.60
CA GLU A 83 12.97 -6.17 -6.80
C GLU A 83 13.84 -5.17 -7.57
N THR A 84 13.24 -4.19 -8.28
CA THR A 84 14.01 -3.26 -9.13
C THR A 84 13.49 -1.83 -9.03
N GLN A 85 13.81 -1.10 -7.96
CA GLN A 85 13.13 0.18 -7.72
C GLN A 85 13.92 1.39 -7.19
N ASP A 86 15.23 1.35 -6.98
CA ASP A 86 15.90 2.61 -6.57
C ASP A 86 15.87 3.68 -7.69
N GLU A 87 16.07 3.28 -8.95
CA GLU A 87 15.95 4.19 -10.10
C GLU A 87 14.51 4.66 -10.33
N PHE A 88 13.54 3.75 -10.21
CA PHE A 88 12.13 4.07 -10.33
C PHE A 88 11.65 5.02 -9.21
N MET A 89 12.00 4.74 -7.96
CA MET A 89 11.68 5.58 -6.80
C MET A 89 12.36 6.94 -6.86
N ALA A 90 13.51 7.06 -7.53
CA ALA A 90 14.20 8.32 -7.76
C ALA A 90 13.51 9.18 -8.83
N GLY A 91 12.82 8.57 -9.80
CA GLY A 91 12.05 9.28 -10.84
C GLY A 91 10.66 9.74 -10.40
N LEU A 92 10.05 9.10 -9.40
CA LEU A 92 8.71 9.43 -8.93
C LEU A 92 8.65 10.76 -8.16
N ASP A 93 7.69 11.61 -8.50
CA ASP A 93 7.36 12.84 -7.76
C ASP A 93 7.00 12.55 -6.29
N ASP A 94 7.58 13.29 -5.33
CA ASP A 94 7.41 13.11 -3.88
C ASP A 94 5.94 13.09 -3.39
N SER A 95 5.01 13.67 -4.16
CA SER A 95 3.58 13.67 -3.88
C SER A 95 2.92 12.29 -4.10
N ILE A 96 3.56 11.39 -4.83
CA ILE A 96 3.06 10.04 -5.10
C ILE A 96 3.31 9.15 -3.89
N ILE A 97 2.23 8.53 -3.38
CA ILE A 97 2.32 7.51 -2.35
C ILE A 97 2.54 6.15 -3.02
N VAL A 98 3.50 5.40 -2.51
CA VAL A 98 3.79 4.06 -3.02
C VAL A 98 3.23 3.04 -2.04
N VAL A 99 2.38 2.16 -2.56
CA VAL A 99 1.78 1.07 -1.80
C VAL A 99 2.40 -0.23 -2.25
N ARG A 100 2.97 -0.94 -1.31
CA ARG A 100 3.52 -2.26 -1.51
C ARG A 100 2.56 -3.29 -0.95
N VAL A 101 2.39 -4.39 -1.69
CA VAL A 101 1.51 -5.46 -1.27
C VAL A 101 2.20 -6.83 -1.10
N ALA A 102 3.41 -7.12 -1.58
CA ALA A 102 4.07 -8.41 -1.26
C ALA A 102 5.29 -8.31 -0.35
N TYR A 103 5.62 -9.38 0.38
CA TYR A 103 6.69 -9.49 1.39
C TYR A 103 8.12 -9.71 0.83
N THR A 104 8.33 -9.61 -0.48
CA THR A 104 9.58 -10.06 -1.14
C THR A 104 10.84 -9.23 -0.86
N SER A 105 10.76 -7.92 -0.59
CA SER A 105 11.94 -7.05 -0.45
C SER A 105 12.10 -6.40 0.93
N ALA A 106 13.28 -6.48 1.54
CA ALA A 106 13.59 -5.85 2.84
C ALA A 106 13.90 -4.33 2.74
N MET A 107 13.86 -3.74 1.55
CA MET A 107 14.39 -2.38 1.30
C MET A 107 13.37 -1.23 1.46
N ALA A 108 12.08 -1.54 1.59
CA ALA A 108 10.99 -0.54 1.55
C ALA A 108 10.98 0.49 2.70
N SER A 109 11.66 0.24 3.82
CA SER A 109 11.57 1.09 5.02
C SER A 109 12.32 2.43 4.93
N ARG A 110 13.08 2.65 3.85
CA ARG A 110 13.94 3.84 3.69
C ARG A 110 13.16 5.08 3.22
N TYR A 111 12.08 4.88 2.47
CA TYR A 111 11.31 5.96 1.87
C TYR A 111 10.08 6.26 2.72
N ARG A 112 9.95 7.52 3.17
CA ARG A 112 8.82 7.94 4.03
C ARG A 112 7.45 7.73 3.39
N ARG A 113 7.37 7.60 2.06
CA ARG A 113 6.12 7.51 1.28
C ARG A 113 5.72 6.11 0.85
N VAL A 114 6.46 5.09 1.31
CA VAL A 114 6.17 3.69 1.03
C VAL A 114 5.39 3.09 2.19
N TYR A 115 4.28 2.41 1.89
CA TYR A 115 3.40 1.76 2.84
C TYR A 115 3.18 0.31 2.46
N THR A 116 3.31 -0.61 3.40
CA THR A 116 3.04 -2.04 3.21
C THR A 116 1.63 -2.34 3.71
N LEU A 117 0.71 -2.68 2.81
CA LEU A 117 -0.69 -2.90 3.18
C LEU A 117 -1.06 -4.39 3.19
N PRO A 118 -1.92 -4.81 4.14
CA PRO A 118 -2.73 -3.97 5.03
C PRO A 118 -2.03 -3.44 6.30
N GLU A 119 -0.83 -3.88 6.63
CA GLU A 119 -0.18 -3.66 7.94
C GLU A 119 0.00 -2.17 8.29
N ASP A 120 0.36 -1.34 7.33
CA ASP A 120 0.61 0.10 7.51
C ASP A 120 -0.64 0.97 7.28
N LEU A 121 -1.85 0.39 7.21
CA LEU A 121 -3.08 1.13 6.91
C LEU A 121 -3.34 2.29 7.88
N GLN A 122 -3.07 2.09 9.18
CA GLN A 122 -3.19 3.16 10.18
C GLN A 122 -2.22 4.32 9.90
N SER A 123 -0.96 4.00 9.60
CA SER A 123 0.08 4.99 9.29
C SER A 123 -0.24 5.75 8.00
N LEU A 124 -0.79 5.05 7.00
CA LEU A 124 -1.25 5.65 5.75
C LEU A 124 -2.43 6.59 6.01
N CYS A 125 -3.46 6.11 6.72
CA CYS A 125 -4.62 6.89 7.10
C CYS A 125 -4.24 8.18 7.85
N TYR A 126 -3.32 8.05 8.80
CA TYR A 126 -2.81 9.17 9.57
C TYR A 126 -2.12 10.22 8.68
N ARG A 127 -1.36 9.78 7.67
CA ARG A 127 -0.78 10.70 6.68
C ARG A 127 -1.85 11.38 5.84
N LEU A 128 -2.79 10.61 5.30
CA LEU A 128 -3.85 11.13 4.43
C LEU A 128 -4.64 12.25 5.12
N HIS A 129 -4.93 12.08 6.41
CA HIS A 129 -5.65 13.05 7.23
C HIS A 129 -4.72 14.01 8.00
N ASN A 130 -3.53 14.29 7.47
CA ASN A 130 -2.60 15.31 7.99
C ASN A 130 -2.31 15.20 9.49
N GLY A 131 -2.11 13.98 9.97
CA GLY A 131 -1.76 13.71 11.35
C GLY A 131 -2.95 13.49 12.27
N SER A 132 -4.05 12.96 11.74
CA SER A 132 -5.23 12.58 12.53
C SER A 132 -5.88 11.33 11.94
N LEU A 133 -6.78 10.70 12.69
CA LEU A 133 -7.55 9.55 12.19
C LEU A 133 -9.04 9.90 12.07
N PRO A 134 -9.77 9.31 11.11
CA PRO A 134 -11.22 9.36 11.08
C PRO A 134 -11.81 8.87 12.39
N LYS A 135 -12.96 9.44 12.77
CA LYS A 135 -13.64 9.09 14.03
C LYS A 135 -14.01 7.61 14.12
N ASP A 136 -14.38 7.02 12.99
CA ASP A 136 -14.79 5.62 12.87
C ASP A 136 -13.61 4.69 12.53
N PHE A 137 -12.38 5.20 12.60
CA PHE A 137 -11.20 4.38 12.41
C PHE A 137 -11.03 3.43 13.60
N HIS A 138 -10.98 2.14 13.30
CA HIS A 138 -10.77 1.08 14.29
C HIS A 138 -9.62 0.16 13.85
N ASN A 139 -8.79 -0.24 14.82
CA ASN A 139 -7.61 -1.10 14.58
C ASN A 139 -7.95 -2.58 14.32
N ASP A 140 -9.23 -2.94 14.31
CA ASP A 140 -9.70 -4.29 14.03
C ASP A 140 -9.78 -4.59 12.52
N PHE A 141 -9.40 -3.63 11.66
CA PHE A 141 -9.43 -3.78 10.20
C PHE A 141 -8.70 -5.02 9.70
N LEU A 142 -7.63 -5.46 10.39
CA LEU A 142 -6.87 -6.68 10.04
C LEU A 142 -7.70 -7.96 10.12
N LEU A 143 -8.79 -7.95 10.89
CA LEU A 143 -9.70 -9.10 11.05
C LEU A 143 -10.83 -9.08 10.02
N THR A 144 -10.91 -8.06 9.17
CA THR A 144 -11.97 -7.97 8.16
C THR A 144 -11.76 -8.99 7.05
N PRO A 145 -12.85 -9.44 6.39
CA PRO A 145 -12.74 -10.29 5.21
C PRO A 145 -11.86 -9.68 4.11
N HIS A 146 -11.86 -8.35 3.97
CA HIS A 146 -11.04 -7.69 2.96
C HIS A 146 -9.55 -7.72 3.28
N ALA A 147 -9.16 -7.47 4.53
CA ALA A 147 -7.77 -7.56 4.95
C ALA A 147 -7.25 -9.00 4.91
N VAL A 148 -8.04 -9.96 5.38
CA VAL A 148 -7.68 -11.39 5.35
C VAL A 148 -7.52 -11.89 3.91
N ALA A 149 -8.46 -11.55 3.03
CA ALA A 149 -8.36 -11.92 1.61
C ALA A 149 -7.17 -11.25 0.92
N LEU A 150 -6.90 -9.98 1.25
CA LEU A 150 -5.71 -9.29 0.78
C LEU A 150 -4.46 -10.07 1.20
N GLN A 151 -4.25 -10.31 2.49
CA GLN A 151 -3.11 -11.09 2.99
C GLN A 151 -2.96 -12.47 2.32
N ALA A 152 -4.06 -13.18 2.10
CA ALA A 152 -4.04 -14.48 1.41
C ALA A 152 -3.58 -14.38 -0.05
N MET A 153 -4.08 -13.39 -0.80
CA MET A 153 -3.63 -13.16 -2.19
C MET A 153 -2.14 -12.79 -2.24
N LEU A 154 -1.67 -12.00 -1.29
CA LEU A 154 -0.27 -11.57 -1.22
C LEU A 154 0.66 -12.72 -0.87
N LEU A 155 0.22 -13.62 0.00
CA LEU A 155 0.94 -14.85 0.30
C LEU A 155 1.05 -15.76 -0.93
N ASN A 156 -0.03 -15.87 -1.72
CA ASN A 156 0.01 -16.65 -2.96
C ASN A 156 0.99 -16.08 -3.97
N ILE A 157 0.95 -14.76 -4.20
CA ILE A 157 1.91 -14.09 -5.09
C ILE A 157 3.34 -14.33 -4.62
N HIS A 158 3.60 -14.18 -3.31
CA HIS A 158 4.92 -14.44 -2.76
C HIS A 158 5.40 -15.88 -3.00
N ASN A 159 4.53 -16.86 -2.80
CA ASN A 159 4.85 -18.27 -3.03
C ASN A 159 5.10 -18.55 -4.53
N GLU A 160 4.32 -17.95 -5.42
CA GLU A 160 4.52 -18.06 -6.87
C GLU A 160 5.86 -17.45 -7.30
N THR A 161 6.20 -16.26 -6.80
CA THR A 161 7.50 -15.61 -7.06
C THR A 161 8.66 -16.48 -6.57
N LEU A 162 8.57 -17.02 -5.34
CA LEU A 162 9.58 -17.93 -4.80
C LEU A 162 9.72 -19.21 -5.64
N ALA A 163 8.61 -19.81 -6.06
CA ALA A 163 8.63 -21.00 -6.89
C ALA A 163 9.27 -20.74 -8.26
N GLN A 164 8.99 -19.58 -8.86
CA GLN A 164 9.63 -19.16 -10.11
C GLN A 164 11.13 -18.97 -9.93
N ALA A 165 11.57 -18.25 -8.88
CA ALA A 165 12.98 -18.04 -8.60
C ALA A 165 13.74 -19.38 -8.44
N MET A 166 13.18 -20.33 -7.68
CA MET A 166 13.78 -21.66 -7.54
C MET A 166 13.80 -22.45 -8.87
N ALA A 167 12.77 -22.32 -9.70
CA ALA A 167 12.73 -22.97 -11.01
C ALA A 167 13.80 -22.40 -11.96
N PHE A 168 14.04 -21.09 -11.93
CA PHE A 168 15.13 -20.45 -12.65
C PHE A 168 16.51 -20.93 -12.17
N ASP A 169 16.73 -21.04 -10.85
CA ASP A 169 17.98 -21.57 -10.31
C ASP A 169 18.24 -23.02 -10.74
N ILE A 170 17.21 -23.88 -10.72
CA ILE A 170 17.32 -25.27 -11.17
C ILE A 170 17.65 -25.34 -12.68
N LEU A 171 16.97 -24.56 -13.52
CA LEU A 171 17.24 -24.51 -14.95
C LEU A 171 18.65 -23.97 -15.26
N THR A 172 19.14 -23.02 -14.47
CA THR A 172 20.51 -22.49 -14.62
C THR A 172 21.56 -23.55 -14.27
N PHE A 173 21.29 -24.43 -13.30
CA PHE A 173 22.16 -25.57 -12.97
C PHE A 173 22.08 -26.72 -14.00
N CYS A 174 20.99 -26.87 -14.75
CA CYS A 174 20.86 -27.91 -15.77
C CYS A 174 21.43 -27.53 -17.16
N ILE A 175 21.88 -26.29 -17.35
CA ILE A 175 22.47 -25.80 -18.62
C ILE A 175 24.02 -25.74 -18.57
N VAL A 176 24.65 -26.23 -17.50
CA VAL A 176 26.12 -26.37 -17.38
C VAL A 176 26.58 -27.80 -17.64
#